data_AF-A0A3D0XPG2-F1
#
_entry.id   AF-A0A3D0XPG2-F1
#
_cell.length_a   1.000
_cell.length_b   1.000
_cell.length_c   1.000
_cell.angle_alpha   90.00
_cell.angle_beta   90.00
_cell.angle_gamma   90.00
#
_symmetry.space_group_name_H-M   'P 1'
#
loop_
_entity.id
_entity.type
_entity.pdbx_description
1 polymer ?
#
loop_
_entity_poly.entity_id
_entity_poly.type
_entity_poly.pdbx_seq_one_letter_code
_entity_poly.pdbx_strand_id
1 'polypeptide(L)'
;MGIASSSLLSSQSIFIGIFYLVCLGLLVLGGMRKKETNLRRLFLLSIVLFLFLIKTYNGIHSTPEIVDLLVMVALALGKGLYLGHKKRVEKIGDVYYIWNDLPYVLAWVLFLVGKTAVNIGIQHFTGKAMPTWHTLLYFFLYFTLRSGVIVATHPQAFQMKRRKRRQP
;
A
#
# COMPACT_ATOMS: atom_id res chain seq x y z
N MET A 1 2.68 28.08 27.58
CA MET A 1 2.17 27.71 26.24
C MET A 1 2.66 26.30 25.91
N GLY A 2 1.88 25.24 26.14
CA GLY A 2 2.40 23.87 25.98
C GLY A 2 1.39 22.73 25.88
N ILE A 3 0.09 23.02 25.80
CA ILE A 3 -0.97 21.99 25.83
C ILE A 3 -1.56 21.74 24.42
N ALA A 4 -1.41 22.69 23.49
CA ALA A 4 -1.95 22.58 22.14
C ALA A 4 -1.11 21.68 21.21
N SER A 5 0.18 21.51 21.48
CA SER A 5 1.08 20.68 20.67
C SER A 5 0.89 19.18 20.94
N SER A 6 0.68 18.79 22.21
CA SER A 6 0.45 17.39 22.59
C SER A 6 -0.90 16.86 22.09
N SER A 7 -1.95 17.69 22.07
CA SER A 7 -3.27 17.30 21.57
C SER A 7 -3.28 17.10 20.06
N LEU A 8 -2.64 17.98 19.27
CA LEU A 8 -2.50 17.84 17.82
C LEU A 8 -1.64 16.62 17.41
N LEU A 9 -0.55 16.34 18.14
CA LEU A 9 0.25 15.12 17.98
C LEU A 9 -0.56 13.85 18.29
N SER A 10 -1.44 13.89 19.29
CA SER A 10 -2.35 12.78 19.60
C SER A 10 -3.39 12.56 18.48
N SER A 11 -3.94 13.63 17.92
CA SER A 11 -4.98 13.55 16.88
C SER A 11 -4.44 12.97 15.57
N GLN A 12 -3.23 13.36 15.14
CA GLN A 12 -2.61 12.81 13.92
C GLN A 12 -2.21 11.35 14.08
N SER A 13 -1.66 10.97 15.25
CA SER A 13 -1.30 9.57 15.53
C SER A 13 -2.54 8.67 15.64
N ILE A 14 -3.65 9.16 16.20
CA ILE A 14 -4.95 8.47 16.20
C ILE A 14 -5.49 8.31 14.78
N PHE A 15 -5.48 9.37 13.95
CA PHE A 15 -5.94 9.29 12.55
C PHE A 15 -5.12 8.30 11.73
N ILE A 16 -3.80 8.32 11.88
CA ILE A 16 -2.89 7.38 11.23
C ILE A 16 -3.15 5.95 11.73
N GLY A 17 -3.35 5.76 13.03
CA GLY A 17 -3.70 4.47 13.62
C GLY A 17 -5.04 3.90 13.10
N ILE A 18 -6.08 4.73 13.03
CA ILE A 18 -7.39 4.36 12.46
C ILE A 18 -7.24 4.02 10.98
N PHE A 19 -6.52 4.85 10.21
CA PHE A 19 -6.26 4.58 8.80
C PHE A 19 -5.53 3.25 8.60
N TYR A 20 -4.54 2.94 9.44
CA TYR A 20 -3.85 1.65 9.44
C TYR A 20 -4.78 0.49 9.79
N LEU A 21 -5.63 0.62 10.82
CA LEU A 21 -6.60 -0.41 11.20
C LEU A 21 -7.63 -0.66 10.09
N VAL A 22 -8.09 0.39 9.41
CA VAL A 22 -8.98 0.27 8.25
C VAL A 22 -8.26 -0.43 7.09
N CYS A 23 -7.02 -0.05 6.78
CA CYS A 23 -6.21 -0.74 5.78
C CYS A 23 -6.00 -2.21 6.14
N LEU A 24 -5.72 -2.52 7.40
CA LEU A 24 -5.53 -3.88 7.90
C LEU A 24 -6.83 -4.69 7.76
N GLY A 25 -7.97 -4.13 8.20
CA GLY A 25 -9.28 -4.73 8.08
C GLY A 25 -9.68 -5.02 6.64
N LEU A 26 -9.44 -4.07 5.73
CA LEU A 26 -9.65 -4.26 4.29
C LEU A 26 -8.75 -5.35 3.70
N LEU A 27 -7.54 -5.52 4.23
CA LEU A 27 -6.55 -6.49 3.75
C LEU A 27 -6.82 -7.91 4.27
N VAL A 28 -7.25 -8.03 5.52
CA VAL A 28 -7.60 -9.31 6.16
C VAL A 28 -8.98 -9.77 5.68
N LEU A 29 -10.02 -8.97 5.89
CA LEU A 29 -11.42 -9.35 5.57
C LEU A 29 -11.70 -9.32 4.07
N GLY A 30 -11.19 -8.29 3.39
CA GLY A 30 -11.40 -8.10 1.95
C GLY A 30 -10.38 -8.80 1.07
N GLY A 31 -9.19 -9.12 1.58
CA GLY A 31 -8.11 -9.69 0.78
C GLY A 31 -8.09 -11.21 0.72
N MET A 32 -8.58 -11.91 1.74
CA MET A 32 -8.67 -13.37 1.76
C MET A 32 -9.82 -13.92 0.91
N ARG A 33 -10.81 -13.08 0.56
CA ARG A 33 -11.89 -13.45 -0.35
C ARG A 33 -11.38 -13.49 -1.79
N LYS A 34 -11.76 -14.54 -2.53
CA LYS A 34 -11.54 -14.63 -3.98
C LYS A 34 -12.26 -13.48 -4.67
N LYS A 35 -11.52 -12.64 -5.39
CA LYS A 35 -12.06 -11.52 -6.17
C LYS A 35 -11.73 -11.72 -7.63
N GLU A 36 -12.67 -11.43 -8.51
CA GLU A 36 -12.40 -11.46 -9.95
C GLU A 36 -11.34 -10.42 -10.33
N THR A 37 -10.36 -10.84 -11.13
CA THR A 37 -9.31 -9.94 -11.64
C THR A 37 -9.89 -8.89 -12.57
N ASN A 38 -9.68 -7.62 -12.23
CA ASN A 38 -10.03 -6.49 -13.07
C ASN A 38 -8.94 -5.43 -12.98
N LEU A 39 -8.36 -5.08 -14.13
CA LEU A 39 -7.29 -4.07 -14.26
C LEU A 39 -7.68 -2.73 -13.62
N ARG A 40 -8.92 -2.25 -13.85
CA ARG A 40 -9.41 -0.99 -13.27
C ARG A 40 -9.44 -1.06 -11.76
N ARG A 41 -10.00 -2.14 -11.18
CA ARG A 41 -10.04 -2.34 -9.72
C ARG A 41 -8.65 -2.49 -9.11
N LEU A 42 -7.70 -3.06 -9.85
CA LEU A 42 -6.33 -3.30 -9.40
C LEU A 42 -5.52 -1.99 -9.24
N PHE A 43 -5.72 -1.02 -10.14
CA PHE A 43 -5.03 0.27 -10.12
C PHE A 43 -5.83 1.41 -9.48
N LEU A 44 -7.13 1.24 -9.22
CA LEU A 44 -7.98 2.29 -8.63
C LEU A 44 -7.39 2.82 -7.31
N LEU A 45 -6.91 1.93 -6.44
CA LEU A 45 -6.32 2.33 -5.16
C LEU A 45 -5.03 3.14 -5.35
N SER A 46 -4.18 2.78 -6.33
CA SER A 46 -2.98 3.54 -6.67
C SER A 46 -3.33 4.95 -7.15
N ILE A 47 -4.37 5.10 -7.98
CA ILE A 47 -4.83 6.40 -8.46
C ILE A 47 -5.33 7.26 -7.30
N VAL A 48 -6.16 6.69 -6.42
CA VAL A 48 -6.65 7.40 -5.23
C VAL A 48 -5.48 7.84 -4.34
N LEU A 49 -4.53 6.94 -4.06
CA LEU A 49 -3.34 7.27 -3.27
C LEU A 49 -2.46 8.34 -3.91
N PHE A 50 -2.34 8.35 -5.24
CA PHE A 50 -1.62 9.41 -5.97
C PHE A 50 -2.28 10.78 -5.80
N LEU A 51 -3.61 10.85 -5.89
CA LEU A 51 -4.35 12.11 -5.69
C LEU A 51 -4.20 12.62 -4.25
N PHE A 52 -4.27 11.72 -3.25
CA PHE A 52 -4.01 12.09 -1.86
C PHE A 52 -2.56 12.51 -1.63
N LEU A 53 -1.60 11.84 -2.26
CA LEU A 53 -0.19 12.20 -2.19
C LEU A 53 0.04 13.63 -2.68
N ILE A 54 -0.48 13.99 -3.86
CA ILE A 54 -0.36 15.36 -4.39
C ILE A 54 -0.96 16.38 -3.42
N LYS A 55 -2.13 16.09 -2.84
CA LYS A 55 -2.80 17.01 -1.90
C LYS A 55 -2.08 17.18 -0.56
N THR A 56 -1.30 16.19 -0.14
CA THR A 56 -0.65 16.17 1.17
C THR A 56 0.85 16.45 1.10
N TYR A 57 1.42 16.47 -0.11
CA TYR A 57 2.81 16.80 -0.34
C TYR A 57 3.11 18.23 0.15
N ASN A 58 4.04 18.35 1.09
CA ASN A 58 4.46 19.63 1.65
C ASN A 58 5.92 19.98 1.37
N GLY A 59 6.65 19.14 0.62
CA GLY A 59 8.07 19.32 0.35
C GLY A 59 8.97 18.58 1.33
N ILE A 60 10.28 18.74 1.13
CA ILE A 60 11.33 18.21 2.01
C ILE A 60 11.94 19.39 2.75
N HIS A 61 11.93 19.33 4.08
CA HIS A 61 12.35 20.43 4.95
C HIS A 61 13.60 20.12 5.78
N SER A 62 14.05 18.87 5.82
CA SER A 62 15.22 18.50 6.63
C SER A 62 15.95 17.24 6.15
N THR A 63 17.23 17.12 6.48
CA THR A 63 18.06 15.95 6.15
C THR A 63 17.50 14.63 6.71
N PRO A 64 16.95 14.56 7.94
CA PRO A 64 16.29 13.35 8.43
C PRO A 64 15.09 12.90 7.59
N GLU A 65 14.35 13.84 6.98
CA GLU A 65 13.26 13.50 6.06
C GLU A 65 13.79 12.82 4.80
N ILE A 66 14.96 13.20 4.30
CA ILE A 66 15.58 12.53 3.14
C ILE A 66 15.91 11.08 3.48
N VAL A 67 16.48 10.83 4.67
CA VAL A 67 16.81 9.47 5.12
C VAL A 67 15.55 8.62 5.25
N ASP A 68 14.51 9.16 5.90
CA ASP A 68 13.22 8.47 6.01
C ASP A 68 12.62 8.19 4.62
N LEU A 69 12.63 9.18 3.72
CA LEU A 69 12.12 9.03 2.36
C LEU A 69 12.83 7.92 1.59
N LEU A 70 14.17 7.86 1.66
CA LEU A 70 14.97 6.81 1.02
C LEU A 70 14.63 5.43 1.58
N VAL A 71 14.51 5.30 2.90
CA VAL A 71 14.09 4.07 3.56
C VAL A 71 12.68 3.67 3.11
N MET A 72 11.74 4.61 3.07
CA MET A 72 10.36 4.38 2.66
C MET A 72 10.27 3.91 1.20
N VAL A 73 11.03 4.53 0.29
CA VAL A 73 11.09 4.13 -1.12
C VAL A 73 11.67 2.72 -1.24
N ALA A 74 12.81 2.44 -0.61
CA ALA A 74 13.45 1.12 -0.66
C ALA A 74 12.52 0.02 -0.13
N LEU A 75 11.86 0.25 1.01
CA LEU A 75 10.89 -0.67 1.59
C LEU A 75 9.66 -0.86 0.70
N ALA A 76 9.14 0.22 0.10
CA ALA A 76 7.98 0.16 -0.79
C ALA A 76 8.28 -0.67 -2.04
N LEU A 77 9.45 -0.46 -2.65
CA LEU A 77 9.89 -1.21 -3.83
C LEU A 77 10.12 -2.68 -3.51
N GLY A 78 10.91 -2.99 -2.48
CA GLY A 78 11.21 -4.37 -2.08
C GLY A 78 9.93 -5.14 -1.71
N LYS A 79 9.05 -4.53 -0.91
CA LYS A 79 7.77 -5.13 -0.54
C LYS A 79 6.83 -5.26 -1.73
N GLY A 80 6.79 -4.27 -2.63
CA GLY A 80 5.95 -4.28 -3.83
C GLY A 80 6.30 -5.44 -4.76
N LEU A 81 7.60 -5.66 -4.99
CA LEU A 81 8.11 -6.79 -5.77
C LEU A 81 7.77 -8.12 -5.09
N TYR A 82 8.17 -8.30 -3.83
CA TYR A 82 8.01 -9.54 -3.09
C TYR A 82 6.54 -9.96 -2.98
N LEU A 83 5.68 -9.04 -2.54
CA LEU A 83 4.26 -9.33 -2.39
C LEU A 83 3.52 -9.42 -3.72
N GLY A 84 4.00 -8.75 -4.77
CA GLY A 84 3.44 -8.92 -6.11
C GLY A 84 3.54 -10.37 -6.58
N HIS A 85 4.70 -11.01 -6.37
CA HIS A 85 4.94 -12.41 -6.74
C HIS A 85 4.21 -13.42 -5.87
N LYS A 86 3.98 -13.09 -4.59
CA LYS A 86 3.29 -13.98 -3.63
C LYS A 86 1.77 -13.97 -3.74
N LYS A 87 1.21 -13.15 -4.62
CA LYS A 87 -0.24 -13.05 -4.75
C LYS A 87 -0.77 -14.25 -5.52
N ARG A 88 -1.82 -14.91 -5.01
CA ARG A 88 -2.43 -16.02 -5.74
C ARG A 88 -3.35 -15.53 -6.83
N VAL A 89 -3.16 -16.07 -8.03
CA VAL A 89 -4.05 -15.90 -9.17
C VAL A 89 -4.34 -17.28 -9.74
N GLU A 90 -5.61 -17.69 -9.69
CA GLU A 90 -6.04 -18.99 -10.22
C GLU A 90 -7.24 -18.82 -11.14
N LYS A 91 -7.32 -19.67 -12.17
CA LYS A 91 -8.46 -19.74 -13.09
C LYS A 91 -9.50 -20.70 -12.52
N ILE A 92 -10.72 -20.22 -12.28
CA ILE A 92 -11.84 -21.04 -11.82
C ILE A 92 -12.92 -20.97 -12.90
N GLY A 93 -13.11 -22.07 -13.62
CA GLY A 93 -13.91 -22.11 -14.83
C GLY A 93 -13.33 -21.20 -15.91
N ASP A 94 -14.04 -20.13 -16.22
CA ASP A 94 -13.78 -19.24 -17.35
C ASP A 94 -13.29 -17.83 -16.93
N VAL A 95 -13.06 -17.64 -15.63
CA VAL A 95 -12.73 -16.37 -14.97
C VAL A 95 -11.50 -16.56 -14.08
N TYR A 96 -10.65 -15.54 -14.01
CA TYR A 96 -9.50 -15.51 -13.11
C TYR A 96 -9.85 -14.82 -11.79
N TYR A 97 -9.39 -15.41 -10.70
CA TYR A 97 -9.60 -14.91 -9.35
C TYR A 97 -8.26 -14.61 -8.68
N ILE A 98 -8.24 -13.55 -7.87
CA ILE A 98 -7.09 -13.10 -7.10
C ILE A 98 -7.45 -13.01 -5.62
N TRP A 99 -6.58 -13.48 -4.75
CA TRP A 99 -6.72 -13.36 -3.29
C TRP A 99 -5.36 -13.31 -2.60
N ASN A 100 -5.39 -13.01 -1.31
CA ASN A 100 -4.22 -13.01 -0.42
C ASN A 100 -4.22 -14.30 0.39
N ASP A 101 -3.08 -15.00 0.42
CA ASP A 101 -2.88 -16.11 1.36
C ASP A 101 -2.45 -15.62 2.75
N LEU A 102 -2.53 -16.49 3.75
CA LEU A 102 -2.08 -16.18 5.11
C LEU A 102 -0.62 -15.66 5.17
N PRO A 103 0.38 -16.25 4.48
CA PRO A 103 1.74 -15.72 4.49
C PRO A 103 1.85 -14.32 3.87
N TYR A 104 0.99 -14.00 2.91
CA TYR A 104 0.91 -12.65 2.33
C TYR A 104 0.41 -11.65 3.36
N VAL A 105 -0.64 -12.02 4.11
CA VAL A 105 -1.22 -11.19 5.17
C VAL A 105 -0.21 -10.98 6.30
N LEU A 106 0.45 -12.06 6.76
CA LEU A 106 1.46 -12.00 7.82
C LEU A 106 2.64 -11.10 7.43
N ALA A 107 3.16 -11.24 6.20
CA ALA A 107 4.20 -10.34 5.71
C ALA A 107 3.71 -8.88 5.73
N TRP A 108 2.46 -8.63 5.33
CA TRP A 108 1.87 -7.31 5.39
C TRP A 108 1.82 -6.71 6.80
N VAL A 109 1.38 -7.50 7.78
CA VAL A 109 1.32 -7.12 9.20
C VAL A 109 2.72 -6.83 9.74
N LEU A 110 3.69 -7.73 9.50
CA LEU A 110 5.06 -7.58 9.95
C LEU A 110 5.69 -6.27 9.43
N PHE A 111 5.46 -5.95 8.16
CA PHE A 111 5.91 -4.68 7.57
C PHE A 111 5.25 -3.45 8.21
N LEU A 112 3.97 -3.54 8.57
CA LEU A 112 3.24 -2.43 9.20
C LEU A 112 3.77 -2.17 10.61
N VAL A 113 4.03 -3.23 11.37
CA VAL A 113 4.69 -3.15 12.68
C VAL A 113 6.09 -2.57 12.55
N GLY A 114 6.91 -3.10 11.63
CA GLY A 114 8.28 -2.61 11.39
C GLY A 114 8.31 -1.14 11.00
N LYS A 115 7.42 -0.70 10.11
CA LYS A 115 7.30 0.73 9.74
C LYS A 115 6.92 1.60 10.94
N THR A 116 5.96 1.17 11.74
CA THR A 116 5.54 1.91 12.93
C THR A 116 6.71 2.05 13.91
N ALA A 117 7.48 0.99 14.09
CA ALA A 117 8.69 1.01 14.91
C ALA A 117 9.76 1.98 14.37
N VAL A 118 10.00 2.01 13.05
CA VAL A 118 10.92 2.97 12.41
C VAL A 118 10.46 4.41 12.65
N ASN A 119 9.18 4.71 12.42
CA ASN A 119 8.63 6.05 12.65
C ASN A 119 8.80 6.49 14.11
N ILE A 120 8.49 5.61 15.07
CA ILE A 120 8.67 5.87 16.49
C ILE A 120 10.15 6.10 16.81
N GLY A 121 11.04 5.28 16.26
CA GLY A 121 12.49 5.41 16.44
C GLY A 121 13.01 6.76 15.93
N ILE A 122 12.68 7.11 14.68
CA ILE A 122 13.10 8.40 14.10
C ILE A 122 12.53 9.56 14.92
N GLN A 123 11.26 9.51 15.32
CA GLN A 123 10.67 10.54 16.16
C GLN A 123 11.38 10.66 17.51
N HIS A 124 11.75 9.55 18.12
CA HIS A 124 12.49 9.52 19.39
C HIS A 124 13.89 10.14 19.26
N PHE A 125 14.63 9.84 18.19
CA PHE A 125 15.99 10.36 17.99
C PHE A 125 16.03 11.80 17.46
N THR A 126 15.06 12.21 16.65
CA THR A 126 15.08 13.52 15.97
C THR A 126 14.16 14.56 16.61
N GLY A 127 13.24 14.13 17.48
CA GLY A 127 12.18 14.98 18.04
C GLY A 127 11.15 15.47 17.01
N LYS A 128 11.25 15.03 15.75
CA LYS A 128 10.38 15.47 14.65
C LYS A 128 9.40 14.38 14.24
N ALA A 129 8.14 14.74 14.11
CA ALA A 129 7.14 13.86 13.50
C ALA A 129 7.40 13.77 11.99
N MET A 130 7.36 12.56 11.45
CA MET A 130 7.55 12.35 10.01
C MET A 130 6.31 12.81 9.22
N PRO A 131 6.50 13.45 8.05
CA PRO A 131 5.39 13.91 7.23
C PRO A 131 4.47 12.77 6.80
N THR A 132 3.16 12.99 6.88
CA THR A 132 2.15 12.00 6.46
C THR A 132 2.28 11.62 4.98
N TRP A 133 2.76 12.53 4.13
CA TRP A 133 2.93 12.26 2.70
C TRP A 133 4.01 11.22 2.40
N HIS A 134 5.03 11.02 3.26
CA HIS A 134 5.98 9.91 3.12
C HIS A 134 5.26 8.55 3.22
N THR A 135 4.30 8.47 4.14
CA THR A 135 3.46 7.27 4.30
C THR A 135 2.55 7.04 3.09
N LEU A 136 1.98 8.10 2.53
CA LEU A 136 1.16 8.00 1.33
C LEU A 136 1.99 7.63 0.10
N LEU A 137 3.20 8.18 -0.04
CA LEU A 137 4.15 7.82 -1.09
C LEU A 137 4.53 6.34 -1.00
N TYR A 138 4.85 5.86 0.20
CA TYR A 138 5.12 4.45 0.45
C TYR A 138 3.98 3.56 -0.06
N PHE A 139 2.73 3.86 0.32
CA PHE A 139 1.59 3.07 -0.11
C PHE A 139 1.36 3.17 -1.61
N PHE A 140 1.48 4.36 -2.18
CA PHE A 140 1.35 4.57 -3.62
C PHE A 140 2.35 3.72 -4.40
N LEU A 141 3.65 3.84 -4.10
CA LEU A 141 4.71 3.07 -4.75
C LEU A 141 4.49 1.57 -4.58
N TYR A 142 4.21 1.15 -3.35
CA TYR A 142 3.92 -0.25 -3.03
C TYR A 142 2.77 -0.82 -3.86
N PHE A 143 1.61 -0.16 -3.85
CA PHE A 143 0.41 -0.67 -4.54
C PHE A 143 0.58 -0.64 -6.05
N THR A 144 1.21 0.40 -6.59
CA THR A 144 1.49 0.52 -8.03
C THR A 144 2.43 -0.57 -8.50
N LEU A 145 3.56 -0.76 -7.81
CA LEU A 145 4.54 -1.77 -8.18
C LEU A 145 3.97 -3.17 -8.03
N ARG A 146 3.30 -3.46 -6.90
CA ARG A 146 2.64 -4.74 -6.67
C ARG A 146 1.64 -5.05 -7.79
N SER A 147 0.78 -4.09 -8.14
CA SER A 147 -0.21 -4.24 -9.20
C SER A 147 0.45 -4.49 -10.56
N GLY A 148 1.52 -3.76 -10.89
CA GLY A 148 2.32 -4.00 -12.09
C GLY A 148 2.92 -5.41 -12.14
N VAL A 149 3.51 -5.86 -11.04
CA VAL A 149 4.10 -7.21 -10.92
C VAL A 149 3.03 -8.30 -11.10
N ILE A 150 1.85 -8.15 -10.51
CA ILE A 150 0.74 -9.11 -10.69
C ILE A 150 0.33 -9.20 -12.16
N VAL A 151 0.26 -8.07 -12.86
CA VAL A 151 -0.08 -8.04 -14.30
C VAL A 151 1.02 -8.69 -15.14
N ALA A 152 2.29 -8.42 -14.81
CA ALA A 152 3.44 -8.98 -15.52
C ALA A 152 3.60 -10.50 -15.31
N THR A 153 3.32 -10.99 -14.10
CA THR A 153 3.41 -12.42 -13.75
C THR A 153 2.21 -13.23 -14.25
N HIS A 154 1.02 -12.62 -14.28
CA HIS A 154 -0.21 -13.27 -14.72
C HIS A 154 -0.91 -12.52 -15.86
N PRO A 155 -0.24 -12.29 -17.02
CA PRO A 155 -0.80 -11.48 -18.10
C PRO A 155 -2.09 -12.07 -18.65
N GLN A 156 -2.21 -13.40 -18.65
CA GLN A 156 -3.38 -14.15 -19.11
C GLN A 156 -4.66 -13.83 -18.32
N ALA A 157 -4.52 -13.41 -17.05
CA ALA A 157 -5.65 -13.04 -16.19
C ALA A 157 -6.25 -11.66 -16.54
N PHE A 158 -5.54 -10.87 -17.36
CA PHE A 158 -5.88 -9.49 -17.71
C PHE A 158 -6.03 -9.26 -19.21
N GLN A 159 -5.67 -10.24 -20.04
CA GLN A 159 -5.98 -10.21 -21.46
C GLN A 159 -7.51 -10.25 -21.64
N MET A 160 -8.09 -9.13 -22.10
CA MET A 160 -9.50 -9.06 -22.47
C MET A 160 -9.85 -10.25 -23.38
N LYS A 161 -10.89 -11.00 -23.04
CA LYS A 161 -11.55 -11.94 -23.96
C LYS A 161 -12.00 -11.19 -25.22
N ARG A 162 -11.11 -10.97 -26.19
CA ARG A 162 -11.44 -10.47 -27.54
C ARG A 162 -12.24 -11.49 -28.38
N ARG A 163 -12.61 -12.65 -27.82
CA ARG A 163 -13.08 -13.82 -28.57
C ARG A 163 -14.57 -14.15 -28.55
N LYS A 164 -15.47 -13.28 -28.05
CA LYS A 164 -16.93 -13.57 -28.03
C LYS A 164 -17.83 -12.58 -28.80
N ARG A 165 -17.31 -11.89 -29.83
CA ARG A 165 -18.11 -11.03 -30.73
C ARG A 165 -17.92 -11.30 -32.23
N ARG A 166 -17.47 -12.51 -32.60
CA ARG A 166 -17.35 -12.91 -34.02
C ARG A 166 -17.85 -14.34 -34.22
N GLN A 167 -19.14 -14.55 -34.00
CA GLN A 167 -19.91 -15.67 -34.55
C GLN A 167 -21.36 -15.18 -34.72
N PRO A 168 -21.74 -14.58 -35.86
CA PRO A 168 -22.90 -15.02 -36.62
C PRO A 168 -22.56 -16.26 -37.45
#